data_AF-A0A0F8VK31-F1
#
_entry.id   AF-A0A0F8VK31-F1
#
_cell.length_a   1.000
_cell.length_b   1.000
_cell.length_c   1.000
_cell.angle_alpha   90.00
_cell.angle_beta   90.00
_cell.angle_gamma   90.00
#
_symmetry.space_group_name_H-M   'P 1'
#
loop_
_entity.id
_entity.type
_entity.pdbx_description
1 polymer ?
#
loop_
_entity_poly.entity_id
_entity_poly.type
_entity_poly.pdbx_seq_one_letter_code
_entity_poly.pdbx_strand_id
1 'polypeptide(L)'
;MIWKEMMDMIGFWYNKFIEWYFVQPIYGQILALVGIIAIIALSITLIYYVFKGIYYLLKGIGLGIFKLCEGFYNLVSGKYKSVVKSQNKSSQIETSNSEFMNTASYCTECGRKFSDKMLSQLYTNSIIFCANCGKEFKNEIRNSPILTH
;
A
#
# COMPACT_ATOMS: atom_id res chain seq x y z
N MET A 1 -9.33 8.01 -35.54
CA MET A 1 -10.30 8.90 -36.25
C MET A 1 -11.10 9.72 -35.24
N ILE A 2 -11.85 9.09 -34.33
CA ILE A 2 -12.62 9.75 -33.25
C ILE A 2 -11.85 10.79 -32.43
N TRP A 3 -10.61 10.49 -32.05
CA TRP A 3 -9.80 11.45 -31.28
C TRP A 3 -9.51 12.76 -32.01
N LYS A 4 -9.40 12.72 -33.34
CA LYS A 4 -9.14 13.91 -34.15
C LYS A 4 -10.38 14.82 -34.16
N GLU A 5 -11.56 14.24 -34.37
CA GLU A 5 -12.82 14.98 -34.36
C GLU A 5 -13.13 15.62 -33.00
N MET A 6 -12.81 14.93 -31.90
CA MET A 6 -12.95 15.49 -30.56
C MET A 6 -12.04 16.70 -30.35
N MET A 7 -10.77 16.61 -30.77
CA MET A 7 -9.82 17.72 -30.62
C MET A 7 -10.18 18.91 -31.52
N ASP A 8 -10.70 18.66 -32.72
CA ASP A 8 -11.18 19.71 -33.62
C ASP A 8 -12.40 20.43 -33.02
N MET A 9 -13.35 19.69 -32.41
CA MET A 9 -14.49 20.27 -31.70
C MET A 9 -14.04 21.12 -30.49
N ILE A 10 -13.08 20.63 -29.71
CA ILE A 10 -12.52 21.35 -28.56
C ILE A 10 -11.79 22.61 -29.04
N GLY A 11 -11.00 22.52 -30.10
CA GLY A 11 -10.26 23.65 -30.67
C GLY A 11 -11.18 24.77 -31.16
N PHE A 12 -12.31 24.41 -31.81
CA PHE A 12 -13.32 25.38 -32.21
C PHE A 12 -13.89 26.16 -31.02
N TRP A 13 -14.29 25.44 -29.96
CA TRP A 13 -14.83 26.05 -28.75
C TRP A 13 -13.78 26.86 -28.00
N TYR A 14 -12.53 26.39 -27.98
CA TYR A 14 -11.41 27.09 -27.37
C TYR A 14 -11.17 28.43 -28.04
N ASN A 15 -11.10 28.47 -29.37
CA ASN A 15 -10.89 29.72 -30.11
C ASN A 15 -12.02 30.73 -29.84
N LYS A 16 -13.28 30.27 -29.88
CA LYS A 16 -14.45 31.11 -29.56
C LYS A 16 -14.42 31.63 -28.11
N PHE A 17 -13.97 30.79 -27.18
CA PHE A 17 -13.80 31.19 -25.78
C PHE A 17 -12.71 32.25 -25.63
N ILE A 18 -11.57 32.08 -26.31
CA ILE A 18 -10.44 33.03 -26.25
C ILE A 18 -10.85 34.40 -26.82
N GLU A 19 -11.56 34.42 -27.94
CA GLU A 19 -12.12 35.66 -28.50
C GLU A 19 -13.07 36.35 -27.50
N TRP A 20 -14.00 35.59 -26.91
CA TRP A 20 -14.90 36.12 -25.89
C TRP A 20 -14.15 36.64 -24.65
N TYR A 21 -13.11 35.93 -24.21
CA TYR A 21 -12.27 36.27 -23.06
C TYR A 21 -11.52 37.59 -23.26
N PHE A 22 -10.94 37.83 -24.44
CA PHE A 22 -10.22 39.07 -24.73
C PHE A 22 -11.14 40.30 -24.80
N VAL A 23 -12.42 40.11 -25.13
CA VAL A 23 -13.42 41.19 -25.15
C VAL A 23 -13.84 41.62 -23.73
N GLN A 24 -13.63 40.78 -22.71
CA GLN A 24 -14.03 41.10 -21.35
C GLN A 24 -13.13 42.18 -20.70
N PRO A 25 -13.68 43.02 -19.81
CA PRO A 25 -12.88 43.91 -18.97
C PRO A 25 -11.96 43.11 -18.04
N ILE A 26 -10.93 43.77 -17.49
CA ILE A 26 -9.87 43.15 -16.67
C ILE A 26 -10.43 42.29 -15.53
N TYR A 27 -11.50 42.73 -14.86
CA TYR A 27 -12.15 41.96 -13.79
C TYR A 27 -12.79 40.65 -14.28
N GLY A 28 -13.38 40.67 -15.48
CA GLY A 28 -14.00 39.49 -16.09
C GLY A 28 -12.95 38.45 -16.48
N GLN A 29 -11.80 38.89 -16.99
CA GLN A 29 -10.66 38.01 -17.30
C GLN A 29 -10.15 37.28 -16.05
N ILE A 30 -9.93 38.02 -14.96
CA ILE A 30 -9.47 37.44 -13.69
C ILE A 30 -10.48 36.43 -13.16
N LEU A 31 -11.78 36.76 -13.18
CA LEU A 31 -12.84 35.88 -12.68
C LEU A 31 -12.96 34.59 -13.53
N ALA A 32 -12.88 34.70 -14.85
CA ALA A 32 -12.88 33.54 -15.74
C ALA A 32 -11.68 32.63 -15.50
N LEU A 33 -10.48 33.21 -15.29
CA LEU A 33 -9.26 32.46 -15.02
C LEU A 33 -9.35 31.72 -13.67
N VAL A 34 -9.83 32.37 -12.62
CA VAL A 34 -10.07 31.74 -11.32
C VAL A 34 -11.10 30.60 -11.44
N GLY A 35 -12.17 30.81 -12.20
CA GLY A 35 -13.18 29.79 -12.47
C GLY A 35 -12.61 28.55 -13.16
N ILE A 36 -11.78 28.73 -14.20
CA ILE A 36 -11.12 27.62 -14.90
C ILE A 36 -10.20 26.85 -13.96
N ILE A 37 -9.39 27.55 -13.15
CA ILE A 37 -8.51 26.90 -12.17
C ILE A 37 -9.32 26.08 -11.16
N ALA A 38 -10.43 26.61 -10.66
CA ALA A 38 -11.32 25.91 -9.75
C ALA A 38 -11.91 24.63 -10.38
N ILE A 39 -12.38 24.71 -11.63
CA ILE A 39 -12.91 23.56 -12.37
C ILE A 39 -11.83 22.49 -12.59
N ILE A 40 -10.61 22.90 -12.95
CA ILE A 40 -9.48 21.97 -13.12
C ILE A 40 -9.14 21.29 -11.79
N ALA A 41 -9.06 22.04 -10.69
CA ALA A 41 -8.76 21.49 -9.37
C ALA A 41 -9.84 20.48 -8.91
N LEU A 42 -11.12 20.79 -9.14
CA LEU A 42 -12.22 19.88 -8.86
C LEU A 42 -12.16 18.60 -9.72
N SER A 43 -11.85 18.76 -11.01
CA SER A 43 -11.72 17.63 -11.94
C SER A 43 -10.59 16.69 -11.53
N ILE A 44 -9.42 17.23 -11.19
CA ILE A 44 -8.26 16.46 -10.69
C ILE A 44 -8.62 15.74 -9.39
N THR A 45 -9.28 16.43 -8.46
CA THR A 45 -9.72 15.86 -7.19
C THR A 45 -10.67 14.68 -7.41
N LEU A 46 -11.66 14.83 -8.29
CA LEU A 46 -12.62 13.78 -8.63
C LEU A 46 -11.91 12.57 -9.23
N ILE A 47 -11.01 12.79 -10.19
CA ILE A 47 -10.18 11.73 -10.79
C ILE A 47 -9.38 10.99 -9.72
N TYR A 48 -8.72 11.72 -8.81
CA TYR A 48 -7.97 11.14 -7.69
C TYR A 48 -8.84 10.23 -6.82
N TYR A 49 -10.05 10.67 -6.46
CA TYR A 49 -10.98 9.86 -5.66
C TYR A 49 -11.47 8.62 -6.41
N VAL A 50 -11.72 8.72 -7.71
CA VAL A 50 -12.12 7.58 -8.55
C VAL A 50 -10.99 6.55 -8.60
N PHE A 51 -9.75 6.96 -8.88
CA PHE A 51 -8.60 6.03 -8.88
C PHE A 51 -8.38 5.40 -7.51
N LYS A 52 -8.49 6.19 -6.44
CA LYS A 52 -8.39 5.69 -5.07
C LYS A 52 -9.48 4.65 -4.79
N GLY A 53 -10.72 4.91 -5.19
CA GLY A 53 -11.83 3.96 -5.08
C GLY A 53 -11.58 2.66 -5.84
N ILE A 54 -11.15 2.76 -7.10
CA ILE A 54 -10.79 1.60 -7.94
C ILE A 54 -9.68 0.79 -7.30
N TYR A 55 -8.64 1.44 -6.77
CA TYR A 55 -7.53 0.78 -6.08
C TYR A 55 -8.00 -0.03 -4.86
N TYR A 56 -8.86 0.56 -4.01
CA TYR A 56 -9.41 -0.17 -2.86
C TYR A 56 -10.33 -1.33 -3.30
N LEU A 57 -11.10 -1.14 -4.37
CA LEU A 57 -12.00 -2.16 -4.90
C LEU A 57 -11.22 -3.36 -5.47
N LEU A 58 -10.19 -3.11 -6.29
CA LEU A 58 -9.29 -4.17 -6.79
C LEU A 58 -8.57 -4.89 -5.65
N LYS A 59 -8.12 -4.17 -4.63
CA LYS A 59 -7.49 -4.76 -3.44
C LYS A 59 -8.45 -5.69 -2.69
N GLY A 60 -9.71 -5.30 -2.56
CA GLY A 60 -10.76 -6.13 -1.95
C GLY A 60 -11.06 -7.39 -2.76
N ILE A 61 -11.27 -7.23 -4.07
CA ILE A 61 -11.57 -8.34 -4.99
C ILE A 61 -10.40 -9.32 -5.07
N GLY A 62 -9.16 -8.82 -5.13
CA GLY A 62 -7.95 -9.65 -5.15
C GLY A 62 -7.84 -10.53 -3.91
N LEU A 63 -8.11 -9.99 -2.71
CA LEU A 63 -8.16 -10.80 -1.48
C LEU A 63 -9.29 -11.84 -1.49
N GLY A 64 -10.46 -11.48 -2.00
CA GLY A 64 -11.61 -12.38 -2.10
C GLY A 64 -11.34 -13.57 -3.01
N ILE A 65 -10.83 -13.31 -4.21
CA ILE A 65 -10.48 -14.35 -5.20
C ILE A 65 -9.35 -15.22 -4.67
N PHE A 66 -8.32 -14.64 -4.05
CA PHE A 66 -7.22 -15.41 -3.47
C PHE A 66 -7.72 -16.44 -2.43
N LYS A 67 -8.65 -16.03 -1.57
CA LYS A 67 -9.22 -16.90 -0.53
C LYS A 67 -10.14 -17.99 -1.10
N LEU A 68 -10.88 -17.68 -2.16
CA LEU A 68 -11.66 -18.67 -2.91
C LEU A 68 -10.76 -19.71 -3.59
N CYS A 69 -9.69 -19.26 -4.27
CA CYS A 69 -8.73 -20.14 -4.92
C CYS A 69 -8.03 -21.08 -3.93
N GLU A 70 -7.67 -20.62 -2.73
CA GLU A 70 -7.10 -21.48 -1.69
C GLU A 70 -8.08 -22.58 -1.24
N GLY A 71 -9.36 -22.23 -1.07
CA GLY A 71 -10.42 -23.19 -0.75
C GLY A 71 -10.57 -24.26 -1.83
N PHE A 72 -10.62 -23.85 -3.10
CA PHE A 72 -10.69 -24.78 -4.23
C PHE A 72 -9.43 -25.64 -4.37
N TYR A 73 -8.25 -25.06 -4.20
CA TYR A 73 -6.99 -25.81 -4.25
C TYR A 73 -6.93 -26.91 -3.19
N ASN A 74 -7.39 -26.63 -1.97
CA ASN A 74 -7.43 -27.63 -0.88
C ASN A 74 -8.46 -28.75 -1.14
N LEU A 75 -9.58 -28.45 -1.81
CA LEU A 75 -10.57 -29.45 -2.22
C LEU A 75 -10.04 -30.36 -3.34
N VAL A 76 -9.41 -29.78 -4.37
CA VAL A 76 -8.93 -30.52 -5.55
C VAL A 76 -7.67 -31.33 -5.26
N SER A 77 -6.77 -30.84 -4.40
CA SER A 77 -5.50 -31.51 -4.12
C SER A 77 -5.64 -32.79 -3.30
N GLY A 78 -6.85 -33.15 -2.84
CA GLY A 78 -7.14 -34.40 -2.13
C GLY A 78 -6.38 -34.56 -0.79
N LYS A 79 -5.59 -33.56 -0.41
CA LYS A 79 -4.89 -33.53 0.87
C LYS A 79 -5.80 -32.84 1.88
N TYR A 80 -6.65 -33.64 2.53
CA TYR A 80 -7.20 -33.30 3.84
C TYR A 80 -6.02 -32.96 4.76
N LYS A 81 -5.77 -31.66 4.93
CA LYS A 81 -4.94 -31.18 6.03
C LYS A 81 -5.83 -31.31 7.25
N SER A 82 -5.52 -32.30 8.08
CA SER A 82 -6.18 -32.47 9.37
C SER A 82 -6.17 -31.13 10.11
N VAL A 83 -7.35 -30.78 10.57
CA VAL A 83 -7.64 -29.58 11.34
C VAL A 83 -6.81 -29.62 12.62
N VAL A 84 -5.63 -28.98 12.60
CA VAL A 84 -5.12 -28.35 13.81
C VAL A 84 -5.90 -27.04 13.93
N LYS A 85 -7.04 -27.13 14.60
CA LYS A 85 -7.73 -25.99 15.20
C LYS A 85 -6.72 -25.29 16.11
N SER A 86 -6.44 -24.04 15.79
CA SER A 86 -6.20 -23.00 16.79
C SER A 86 -6.95 -21.80 16.25
N GLN A 87 -8.26 -21.65 16.50
CA GLN A 87 -8.77 -21.13 17.78
C GLN A 87 -7.66 -20.53 18.64
N ASN A 88 -7.37 -19.26 18.39
CA ASN A 88 -7.53 -18.26 19.44
C ASN A 88 -7.76 -16.90 18.78
N LYS A 89 -8.98 -16.38 18.90
CA LYS A 89 -9.29 -14.98 18.71
C LYS A 89 -9.89 -14.45 20.02
N SER A 90 -9.09 -13.60 20.68
CA SER A 90 -9.48 -12.45 21.49
C SER A 90 -10.01 -12.66 22.91
N SER A 91 -9.28 -12.10 23.89
CA SER A 91 -9.71 -11.04 24.85
C SER A 91 -8.54 -10.76 25.82
N GLN A 92 -7.79 -9.66 25.69
CA GLN A 92 -7.98 -8.33 26.27
C GLN A 92 -7.41 -8.17 27.71
N ILE A 93 -6.57 -7.13 27.87
CA ILE A 93 -6.34 -6.26 29.05
C ILE A 93 -5.06 -6.49 29.90
N GLU A 94 -4.35 -5.36 30.07
CA GLU A 94 -3.38 -4.94 31.11
C GLU A 94 -1.90 -5.35 31.06
N THR A 95 -1.09 -4.38 30.60
CA THR A 95 0.05 -3.76 31.30
C THR A 95 0.68 -4.53 32.46
N SER A 96 1.93 -4.96 32.32
CA SER A 96 3.09 -4.43 33.06
C SER A 96 4.33 -5.31 32.89
N ASN A 97 5.46 -4.65 32.60
CA ASN A 97 6.83 -5.00 32.97
C ASN A 97 7.28 -6.47 32.87
N SER A 98 7.95 -6.82 31.77
CA SER A 98 9.26 -7.46 31.88
C SER A 98 10.08 -7.23 30.61
N GLU A 99 11.13 -6.44 30.78
CA GLU A 99 12.23 -6.19 29.86
C GLU A 99 12.87 -7.46 29.28
N PHE A 100 13.40 -7.29 28.07
CA PHE A 100 14.62 -7.93 27.56
C PHE A 100 14.67 -9.47 27.53
N MET A 101 14.28 -10.05 26.39
CA MET A 101 15.13 -10.98 25.61
C MET A 101 14.47 -11.34 24.25
N ASN A 102 15.24 -11.14 23.17
CA ASN A 102 15.08 -11.69 21.80
C ASN A 102 13.94 -11.12 20.91
N THR A 103 13.98 -9.84 20.53
CA THR A 103 14.61 -9.29 19.29
C THR A 103 14.35 -10.05 17.97
N ALA A 104 13.66 -9.34 17.07
CA ALA A 104 13.57 -9.58 15.62
C ALA A 104 13.02 -10.95 15.18
N SER A 105 11.79 -11.30 15.58
CA SER A 105 11.05 -12.37 14.88
C SER A 105 10.39 -11.88 13.59
N TYR A 106 10.31 -10.57 13.36
CA TYR A 106 9.67 -9.95 12.21
C TYR A 106 10.55 -8.88 11.57
N CYS A 107 10.42 -8.73 10.26
CA CYS A 107 11.01 -7.62 9.51
C CYS A 107 10.23 -6.33 9.81
N THR A 108 10.92 -5.27 10.22
CA THR A 108 10.33 -3.96 10.52
C THR A 108 9.75 -3.25 9.30
N GLU A 109 10.24 -3.58 8.10
CA GLU A 109 9.78 -2.99 6.85
C GLU A 109 8.60 -3.75 6.24
N CYS A 110 8.69 -5.08 6.21
CA CYS A 110 7.68 -5.92 5.56
C CYS A 110 6.62 -6.45 6.54
N GLY A 111 6.85 -6.36 7.85
CA GLY A 111 6.01 -6.96 8.89
C GLY A 111 5.97 -8.50 8.90
N ARG A 112 6.79 -9.17 8.07
CA ARG A 112 6.77 -10.63 7.94
C ARG A 112 7.72 -11.30 8.92
N LYS A 113 7.29 -12.45 9.46
CA LYS A 113 8.09 -13.29 10.33
C LYS A 113 9.30 -13.86 9.58
N PHE A 114 10.48 -13.88 10.21
CA PHE A 114 11.65 -14.55 9.65
C PHE A 114 11.42 -16.06 9.58
N SER A 115 11.90 -16.68 8.50
CA SER A 115 11.92 -18.14 8.40
C SER A 115 12.96 -18.71 9.34
N ASP A 116 12.77 -19.94 9.82
CA ASP A 116 13.71 -20.62 10.73
C ASP A 116 15.13 -20.70 10.14
N LYS A 117 15.25 -20.79 8.81
CA LYS A 117 16.53 -20.75 8.09
C LYS A 117 17.23 -19.38 8.15
N MET A 118 16.46 -18.29 8.25
CA MET A 118 17.00 -16.94 8.40
C MET A 118 17.36 -16.67 9.85
N LEU A 119 16.57 -17.18 10.79
CA LEU A 119 16.91 -17.13 12.22
C LEU A 119 18.20 -17.88 12.51
N SER A 120 18.42 -19.08 11.95
CA SER A 120 19.70 -19.79 12.12
C SER A 120 20.88 -19.00 11.52
N GLN A 121 20.68 -18.32 10.39
CA GLN A 121 21.71 -17.45 9.79
C GLN A 121 21.98 -16.18 10.60
N LEU A 122 20.99 -15.62 11.29
CA LEU A 122 21.19 -14.52 12.26
C LEU A 122 22.10 -14.94 13.42
N TYR A 123 21.98 -16.18 13.89
CA TYR A 123 22.83 -16.71 14.97
C TYR A 123 24.24 -17.04 14.50
N THR A 124 24.41 -17.55 13.27
CA THR A 124 25.74 -17.96 12.77
C THR A 124 26.52 -16.81 12.12
N ASN A 125 25.87 -16.00 11.29
CA ASN A 125 26.56 -15.06 10.40
C ASN A 125 26.32 -13.59 10.79
N SER A 126 25.54 -13.31 11.84
CA SER A 126 25.20 -11.99 12.37
C SER A 126 24.51 -11.01 11.41
N ILE A 127 24.43 -11.33 10.12
CA ILE A 127 23.81 -10.51 9.06
C ILE A 127 22.88 -11.40 8.25
N ILE A 128 21.65 -10.94 8.02
CA ILE A 128 20.71 -11.57 7.09
C ILE A 128 20.06 -10.54 6.17
N PHE A 129 19.59 -10.99 5.02
CA PHE A 129 18.80 -10.16 4.10
C PHE A 129 17.36 -10.63 4.11
N CYS A 130 16.41 -9.71 4.18
CA CYS A 130 15.00 -10.07 4.06
C CYS A 130 14.71 -10.58 2.65
N ALA A 131 14.27 -11.84 2.52
CA ALA A 131 13.93 -12.42 1.22
C ALA A 131 12.80 -11.68 0.48
N ASN A 132 12.01 -10.86 1.19
CA ASN A 132 10.87 -10.14 0.62
C ASN A 132 11.17 -8.66 0.32
N CYS A 133 12.05 -8.00 1.09
CA CYS A 133 12.34 -6.58 0.95
C CYS A 133 13.79 -6.28 0.60
N GLY A 134 14.67 -7.28 0.60
CA GLY A 134 16.09 -7.14 0.30
C GLY A 134 16.93 -6.40 1.35
N LYS A 135 16.31 -5.82 2.40
CA LYS A 135 17.05 -5.09 3.44
C LYS A 135 17.92 -6.00 4.29
N GLU A 136 19.11 -5.51 4.63
CA GLU A 136 20.02 -6.14 5.58
C GLU A 136 19.58 -5.90 7.04
N PHE A 137 19.70 -6.95 7.85
CA PHE A 137 19.46 -6.92 9.29
C PHE A 137 20.70 -7.47 9.98
N LYS A 138 21.26 -6.69 10.90
CA LYS A 138 22.42 -7.07 11.70
C LYS A 138 21.95 -7.39 13.11
N ASN A 139 22.27 -8.58 13.60
CA ASN A 139 22.03 -8.95 14.99
C ASN A 139 23.18 -8.40 15.82
N GLU A 140 22.99 -7.23 16.44
CA GLU A 140 23.89 -6.78 17.49
C GLU A 140 23.64 -7.62 18.74
N ILE A 141 24.25 -8.81 18.79
CA ILE A 141 24.36 -9.57 20.03
C ILE A 141 25.28 -8.74 20.93
N ARG A 142 24.66 -7.96 21.82
CA ARG A 142 25.37 -7.21 22.86
C ARG A 142 25.97 -8.24 23.82
N ASN A 143 27.20 -8.67 23.56
CA ASN A 143 28.02 -9.40 24.52
C ASN A 143 28.31 -8.46 25.69
N SER A 144 27.38 -8.37 26.64
CA SER A 144 27.68 -7.79 27.94
C SER A 144 28.40 -8.88 28.75
N PRO A 145 29.66 -8.67 29.19
CA PRO A 145 30.29 -9.60 30.11
C PRO A 145 29.45 -9.68 31.38
N ILE A 146 29.08 -10.91 31.73
CA ILE A 146 28.46 -11.25 33.01
C ILE A 146 29.47 -10.81 34.08
N LEU A 147 29.11 -9.79 34.88
CA LEU A 147 29.77 -9.56 36.17
C LEU A 147 29.41 -10.74 37.07
N THR A 148 30.35 -11.66 37.25
CA THR A 148 30.37 -12.56 38.40
C THR A 148 31.04 -11.84 39.56
N HIS A 149 30.32 -11.81 40.67
CA HIS A 149 30.76 -11.36 42.00
C HIS A 149 31.97 -12.16 42.51
#